data_AF-A0A961KX73-F1
#
_entry.id   AF-A0A961KX73-F1
#
_cell.length_a   1.000
_cell.length_b   1.000
_cell.length_c   1.000
_cell.angle_alpha   90.00
_cell.angle_beta   90.00
_cell.angle_gamma   90.00
#
_symmetry.space_group_name_H-M   'P 1'
#
loop_
_entity.id
_entity.type
_entity.pdbx_description
1 polymer ?
#
loop_
_entity_poly.entity_id
_entity_poly.type
_entity_poly.pdbx_seq_one_letter_code
_entity_poly.pdbx_strand_id
1 'polypeptide(L)' 'LSEEHGVVDLSGCEGRLPEVGEMVRIVPNHTCVVTNLFDRMVFHRGGVVTRVENVAARGTVW' A
#
# COMPACT_ATOMS: atom_id res chain seq x y z
N LEU A 1 -13.31 12.08 3.57
CA LEU A 1 -12.15 11.43 2.93
C LEU A 1 -10.99 12.41 3.06
N SER A 2 -9.87 12.01 3.63
CA SER A 2 -8.62 12.76 3.52
C SER A 2 -7.82 12.11 2.41
N GLU A 3 -7.79 12.73 1.23
CA GLU A 3 -7.30 12.13 -0.02
C GLU A 3 -5.93 11.45 0.12
N GLU A 4 -5.02 12.06 0.87
CA GLU A 4 -3.63 11.60 1.05
C GLU A 4 -3.30 11.13 2.47
N HIS A 5 -4.27 11.14 3.38
CA HIS A 5 -4.05 10.80 4.79
C HIS A 5 -4.95 9.64 5.23
N GLY A 6 -4.40 8.74 6.04
CA GLY A 6 -5.15 7.72 6.75
C GLY A 6 -5.16 8.02 8.25
N VAL A 7 -6.26 7.72 8.93
CA VAL A 7 -6.34 7.72 10.40
C VAL A 7 -6.37 6.28 10.86
N VAL A 8 -5.48 5.93 11.79
CA VAL A 8 -5.36 4.59 12.37
C VAL A 8 -5.62 4.70 13.87
N ASP A 9 -6.55 3.89 14.37
CA ASP A 9 -6.74 3.70 15.80
C ASP A 9 -5.75 2.65 16.32
N LEU A 10 -4.89 3.06 17.24
CA LEU A 10 -3.86 2.22 17.87
C LEU A 10 -4.18 1.90 19.33
N SER A 11 -5.38 2.26 19.83
CA SER A 11 -5.77 2.06 21.23
C SER A 11 -5.75 0.59 21.67
N GLY A 12 -5.89 -0.35 20.72
CA GLY A 12 -5.80 -1.79 20.96
C GLY A 12 -4.40 -2.40 20.75
N CYS A 13 -3.37 -1.60 20.45
CA CYS A 13 -2.01 -2.10 20.24
C CYS A 13 -1.21 -2.10 21.54
N GLU A 14 -0.54 -3.21 21.84
CA GLU A 14 0.41 -3.32 22.95
C GLU A 14 1.85 -3.12 22.45
N GLY A 15 2.71 -2.52 23.28
CA GLY A 15 4.12 -2.33 22.98
C GLY A 15 4.46 -1.04 22.23
N ARG A 16 5.59 -1.03 21.50
CA ARG A 16 6.09 0.17 20.81
C ARG A 16 5.17 0.50 19.63
N LEU A 17 4.61 1.71 19.64
CA LEU A 17 3.85 2.24 18.51
C LEU A 17 4.78 2.79 17.41
N PRO A 18 4.32 2.88 16.16
CA PRO A 18 5.10 3.47 15.08
C PRO A 18 5.47 4.94 15.37
N GLU A 19 6.71 5.30 15.09
CA GLU A 19 7.20 6.68 15.19
C GLU A 19 7.09 7.43 13.86
N VAL A 20 7.20 8.76 13.89
CA VAL A 20 7.19 9.59 12.68
C VAL A 20 8.33 9.17 11.75
N GLY A 21 8.00 8.86 10.50
CA GLY A 21 8.95 8.38 9.49
C GLY A 21 9.03 6.86 9.37
N GLU A 22 8.42 6.09 10.28
CA GLU A 22 8.34 4.64 10.13
C GLU A 22 7.31 4.22 9.08
N MET A 23 7.65 3.19 8.30
CA MET A 23 6.79 2.65 7.27
C MET A 23 5.90 1.53 7.82
N VAL A 24 4.60 1.64 7.59
CA VAL A 24 3.62 0.59 7.85
C VAL A 24 3.22 -0.11 6.56
N ARG A 25 2.78 -1.37 6.64
CA ARG A 25 2.25 -2.13 5.49
C ARG A 25 0.74 -2.24 5.61
N ILE A 26 0.04 -1.83 4.57
CA ILE A 26 -1.43 -1.84 4.53
C ILE A 26 -1.89 -2.93 3.56
N VAL A 27 -2.80 -3.79 4.01
CA VAL A 27 -3.50 -4.72 3.12
C VAL A 27 -4.75 -4.01 2.60
N PRO A 28 -4.88 -3.78 1.28
CA PRO A 28 -6.05 -3.12 0.74
C PRO A 28 -7.29 -4.01 0.90
N ASN A 29 -8.43 -3.41 1.25
CA ASN A 29 -9.71 -4.13 1.37
C ASN A 29 -10.17 -4.70 0.01
N HIS A 30 -10.07 -3.90 -1.05
CA HIS A 30 -10.42 -4.33 -2.40
C HIS A 30 -9.26 -4.08 -3.37
N THR A 31 -8.58 -5.16 -3.76
CA THR A 31 -7.34 -5.06 -4.54
C THR A 31 -7.55 -4.52 -5.95
N CYS A 32 -8.66 -4.86 -6.62
CA CYS A 32 -8.89 -4.56 -8.03
C CYS A 32 -8.87 -3.05 -8.33
N VAL A 33 -9.52 -2.26 -7.47
CA VAL A 33 -9.56 -0.80 -7.64
C VAL A 33 -8.22 -0.16 -7.29
N VAL A 34 -7.53 -0.65 -6.25
CA VAL A 34 -6.25 -0.11 -5.81
C VAL A 34 -5.18 -0.34 -6.88
N THR A 35 -5.09 -1.53 -7.47
CA THR A 35 -4.12 -1.81 -8.54
C THR A 35 -4.29 -0.88 -9.74
N ASN A 36 -5.52 -0.41 -10.01
CA ASN A 36 -5.81 0.50 -11.11
C ASN A 36 -5.37 1.95 -10.84
N LEU A 37 -5.01 2.30 -9.60
CA LEU A 37 -4.53 3.62 -9.21
C LEU A 37 -3.02 3.80 -9.38
N PHE A 38 -2.26 2.72 -9.63
CA PHE A 38 -0.80 2.76 -9.71
C PHE A 38 -0.30 2.28 -11.08
N ASP A 39 0.69 2.99 -11.64
CA ASP A 39 1.33 2.58 -12.90
C ASP A 39 2.23 1.36 -12.77
N ARG A 40 2.75 1.09 -11.56
CA ARG A 40 3.77 0.07 -11.31
C ARG A 40 3.46 -0.77 -10.07
N MET A 41 3.86 -2.02 -10.11
CA MET A 41 3.82 -2.95 -8.98
C MET A 41 5.24 -3.36 -8.56
N VAL A 42 5.54 -3.20 -7.27
CA VAL A 42 6.82 -3.58 -6.67
C VAL A 42 6.72 -4.97 -6.05
N PHE A 43 7.59 -5.89 -6.48
CA PHE A 43 7.70 -7.23 -5.93
C PHE A 43 8.93 -7.29 -5.01
N HIS A 44 8.77 -7.91 -3.84
CA HIS A 44 9.88 -8.04 -2.88
C HIS A 44 9.90 -9.43 -2.22
N ARG A 45 11.07 -9.82 -1.72
CA ARG A 45 11.26 -11.02 -0.88
C ARG A 45 12.21 -10.67 0.25
N GLY A 46 11.79 -10.89 1.50
CA GLY A 46 12.61 -10.55 2.67
C GLY A 46 13.00 -9.06 2.76
N GLY A 47 12.11 -8.16 2.31
CA GLY A 47 12.38 -6.72 2.28
C GLY A 47 13.24 -6.24 1.10
N VAL A 48 13.76 -7.15 0.27
CA VAL A 48 14.57 -6.81 -0.91
C VAL A 48 13.67 -6.79 -2.15
N VAL A 49 13.73 -5.70 -2.92
CA VAL A 49 13.01 -5.58 -4.20
C VAL A 49 13.59 -6.58 -5.19
N THR A 50 12.73 -7.42 -5.77
CA THR A 50 13.12 -8.43 -6.75
C THR A 50 12.72 -8.04 -8.17
N ARG A 51 11.66 -7.23 -8.31
CA ARG A 51 11.15 -6.77 -9.62
C ARG A 51 10.28 -5.53 -9.46
N VAL A 52 10.20 -4.72 -10.50
CA VAL A 52 9.21 -3.66 -10.64
C VAL A 52 8.58 -3.80 -12.02
N GLU A 53 7.27 -3.96 -12.08
CA GLU A 53 6.55 -4.17 -13.33
C GLU A 53 5.52 -3.09 -13.59
N ASN A 54 5.22 -2.84 -14.85
CA ASN A 54 4.09 -2.00 -15.23
C ASN A 54 2.77 -2.72 -15.01
N VAL A 55 1.75 -1.99 -14.55
CA VAL A 55 0.36 -2.45 -14.57
C VAL A 55 -0.16 -2.25 -16.00
N ALA A 56 0.11 -3.24 -16.86
CA ALA A 56 -0.07 -3.11 -18.31
C ALA A 56 -1.49 -2.74 -18.76
N ALA A 57 -2.51 -3.10 -17.97
CA ALA A 57 -3.93 -2.85 -18.24
C ALA A 57 -4.51 -1.72 -17.36
N ARG A 58 -3.67 -0.86 -16.76
CA ARG A 58 -4.18 0.25 -15.95
C ARG A 58 -5.07 1.16 -16.79
N GLY A 59 -6.28 1.43 -16.31
CA GLY A 59 -7.24 2.32 -16.95
C GLY A 59 -7.90 1.75 -18.20
N THR A 60 -7.71 0.47 -18.54
CA THR A 60 -8.37 -0.17 -19.68
C THR A 60 -9.79 -0.61 -19.30
N VAL A 61 -10.60 0.36 -18.89
CA VAL A 61 -12.03 0.22 -18.61
C VAL A 61 -12.79 0.95 -19.73
N TRP A 62 -13.74 0.27 -20.36
CA TRP A 62 -14.51 0.76 -21.50
C TRP A 62 -15.80 1.42 -21.05
#